data_AF-A0A5J4PWH9-F1
#
_entry.id   AF-A0A5J4PWH9-F1
#
_cell.length_a   1.000
_cell.length_b   1.000
_cell.length_c   1.000
_cell.angle_alpha   90.00
_cell.angle_beta   90.00
_cell.angle_gamma   90.00
#
_symmetry.space_group_name_H-M   'P 1'
#
loop_
_entity.id
_entity.type
_entity.pdbx_description
1 polymer ?
#
loop_
_entity_poly.entity_id
_entity_poly.type
_entity_poly.pdbx_seq_one_letter_code
_entity_poly.pdbx_strand_id
1 'polypeptide(L)'
;MANLVSLCTGKSFDTTKQVVKTNQIIQMSGYHDDRYVVYNILSTQFGINYQLINLRTKKFGQCNLIQPLSEKFGIGYYFNNTTPEFMDAFEVCLLKSEAEQNRQAEEEERQAEHKRTEELKIIGRERFKAILPSNAQAVIIAEKRQNESDTMTDYYGHSTTRTVILGFSTHNTSVNN
;
A
#
# COMPACT_ATOMS: atom_id res chain seq x y z
N MET A 1 2.52 -17.30 22.65
CA MET A 1 2.90 -17.92 21.37
C MET A 1 2.19 -17.16 20.27
N ALA A 2 2.94 -16.57 19.32
CA ALA A 2 2.34 -15.95 18.15
C ALA A 2 2.29 -17.01 17.05
N ASN A 3 1.08 -17.44 16.70
CA ASN A 3 0.84 -18.41 15.63
C ASN A 3 -0.04 -17.76 14.58
N LEU A 4 0.31 -17.94 13.31
CA LEU A 4 -0.52 -17.54 12.18
C LEU A 4 -1.24 -18.76 11.63
N VAL A 5 -2.56 -18.70 11.51
CA VAL A 5 -3.35 -19.77 10.89
C VAL A 5 -3.75 -19.34 9.48
N SER A 6 -3.39 -20.15 8.48
CA SER A 6 -3.87 -19.97 7.11
C SER A 6 -5.34 -20.36 7.01
N LEU A 7 -6.20 -19.44 6.57
CA LEU A 7 -7.63 -19.71 6.39
C LEU A 7 -7.90 -20.66 5.21
N CYS A 8 -7.01 -20.71 4.22
CA CYS A 8 -7.19 -21.54 3.03
C CYS A 8 -6.78 -23.00 3.27
N THR A 9 -5.76 -23.24 4.09
CA THR A 9 -5.19 -24.59 4.29
C THR A 9 -5.40 -25.14 5.70
N GLY A 10 -5.87 -24.32 6.65
CA GLY A 10 -5.99 -24.69 8.06
C GLY A 10 -4.65 -24.90 8.78
N LYS A 11 -3.52 -24.70 8.10
CA LYS A 11 -2.19 -24.88 8.67
C LYS A 11 -1.86 -23.74 9.65
N SER A 12 -1.31 -24.12 10.80
CA SER A 12 -0.75 -23.19 11.78
C SER A 12 0.75 -23.04 11.54
N PHE A 13 1.24 -21.80 11.55
CA PHE A 13 2.64 -21.45 11.41
C PHE A 13 3.12 -20.74 12.67
N ASP A 14 4.23 -21.21 13.22
CA ASP A 14 4.90 -20.58 14.35
C ASP A 14 5.69 -19.35 13.84
N THR A 15 5.20 -18.14 14.15
CA THR A 15 5.86 -16.89 13.72
C THR A 15 7.03 -16.50 14.60
N THR A 16 7.27 -17.23 15.70
CA THR A 16 8.42 -17.03 16.58
C THR A 16 9.66 -17.80 16.11
N LYS A 17 9.49 -18.76 15.20
CA LYS A 17 10.58 -19.55 14.64
C LYS A 17 11.19 -18.86 13.42
N GLN A 18 12.49 -18.59 13.50
CA GLN A 18 13.24 -18.04 12.38
C GLN A 18 13.46 -19.12 11.30
N VAL A 19 13.13 -18.81 10.05
CA VAL A 19 13.25 -19.76 8.93
C VAL A 19 14.28 -19.33 7.86
N VAL A 20 14.62 -18.05 7.81
CA VAL A 20 15.60 -17.48 6.88
C VAL A 20 16.65 -16.67 7.63
N LYS A 21 17.77 -16.39 6.98
CA LYS A 21 18.88 -15.59 7.54
C LYS A 21 18.95 -14.21 6.88
N THR A 22 19.67 -13.30 7.53
CA THR A 22 20.01 -12.00 6.94
C THR A 22 20.79 -12.20 5.63
N ASN A 23 20.57 -11.30 4.67
CA ASN A 23 21.07 -11.31 3.30
C ASN A 23 20.57 -12.47 2.42
N GLN A 24 19.67 -13.31 2.93
CA GLN A 24 19.06 -14.36 2.11
C GLN A 24 18.07 -13.77 1.12
N ILE A 25 18.09 -14.29 -0.12
CA ILE A 25 17.14 -13.93 -1.16
C ILE A 25 15.91 -14.82 -1.06
N ILE A 26 14.74 -14.20 -1.14
CA ILE A 26 13.42 -14.82 -1.13
C ILE A 26 12.62 -14.34 -2.33
N GLN A 27 11.55 -15.05 -2.65
CA GLN A 27 10.65 -14.74 -3.76
C GLN A 27 9.24 -14.53 -3.24
N MET A 28 8.60 -13.44 -3.65
CA MET A 28 7.15 -13.29 -3.52
C MET A 28 6.49 -14.08 -4.64
N SER A 29 5.46 -14.85 -4.34
CA SER A 29 4.56 -15.41 -5.35
C SER A 29 3.22 -14.71 -5.35
N GLY A 30 2.58 -14.61 -6.51
CA GLY A 30 1.18 -14.18 -6.64
C GLY A 30 0.98 -12.75 -7.15
N TYR A 31 2.08 -12.08 -7.47
CA TYR A 31 2.10 -10.79 -8.17
C TYR A 31 3.13 -10.89 -9.31
N HIS A 32 3.94 -9.85 -9.53
CA HIS A 32 5.07 -9.81 -10.48
C HIS A 32 6.21 -10.81 -10.16
N ASP A 33 5.97 -11.75 -9.24
CA ASP A 33 6.92 -12.73 -8.73
C ASP A 33 8.31 -12.15 -8.34
N ASP A 34 8.27 -10.96 -7.73
CA ASP A 34 9.46 -10.20 -7.36
C ASP A 34 10.34 -10.92 -6.35
N ARG A 35 11.67 -10.73 -6.49
CA ARG A 35 12.66 -11.18 -5.52
C ARG A 35 12.97 -10.09 -4.50
N TYR A 36 13.26 -10.52 -3.27
CA TYR A 36 13.58 -9.66 -2.15
C TYR A 36 14.82 -10.18 -1.43
N VAL A 37 15.56 -9.27 -0.80
CA VAL A 37 16.61 -9.63 0.16
C VAL A 37 16.16 -9.31 1.58
N VAL A 38 16.42 -10.22 2.51
CA VAL A 38 16.16 -10.02 3.95
C VAL A 38 17.31 -9.21 4.56
N TYR A 39 17.17 -7.89 4.63
CA TYR A 39 18.28 -7.04 5.11
C TYR A 39 18.36 -6.94 6.64
N ASN A 40 17.25 -7.20 7.34
CA ASN A 40 17.22 -7.22 8.80
C ASN A 40 16.11 -8.16 9.31
N ILE A 41 16.30 -8.68 10.53
CA ILE A 41 15.35 -9.59 11.20
C ILE A 41 15.12 -9.06 12.61
N LEU A 42 13.88 -8.69 12.92
CA LEU A 42 13.48 -8.16 14.21
C LEU A 42 12.68 -9.23 14.96
N SER A 43 13.17 -9.67 16.11
CA SER A 43 12.42 -10.58 16.99
C SER A 43 11.71 -9.78 18.07
N THR A 44 10.39 -9.95 18.17
CA THR A 44 9.53 -9.26 19.15
C THR A 44 8.63 -10.26 19.88
N GLN A 45 7.92 -9.80 20.91
CA GLN A 45 6.91 -10.63 21.59
C GLN A 45 5.78 -11.12 20.67
N PHE A 46 5.56 -10.46 19.52
CA PHE A 46 4.55 -10.81 18.52
C PHE A 46 5.08 -11.74 17.42
N GLY A 47 6.31 -12.23 17.56
CA GLY A 47 7.00 -13.05 16.57
C GLY A 47 8.08 -12.27 15.82
N ILE A 48 8.55 -12.88 14.74
CA ILE A 48 9.63 -12.38 13.90
C ILE A 48 9.05 -11.51 12.79
N ASN A 49 9.66 -10.35 12.59
CA ASN A 49 9.42 -9.48 11.46
C ASN A 49 10.68 -9.42 10.59
N TYR A 50 10.55 -9.91 9.36
CA TYR A 50 11.57 -9.85 8.34
C TYR A 50 11.45 -8.53 7.59
N GLN A 51 12.52 -7.77 7.60
CA GLN A 51 12.63 -6.51 6.88
C GLN A 51 13.28 -6.78 5.52
N LEU A 52 12.61 -6.37 4.46
CA LEU A 52 12.90 -6.77 3.09
C LEU A 52 13.22 -5.55 2.23
N ILE A 53 14.05 -5.74 1.21
CA ILE A 53 14.18 -4.79 0.10
C ILE A 53 13.89 -5.53 -1.21
N ASN A 54 12.99 -4.98 -2.03
CA ASN A 54 12.68 -5.50 -3.35
C ASN A 54 13.87 -5.26 -4.30
N LEU A 55 14.35 -6.31 -4.95
CA LEU A 55 15.54 -6.22 -5.81
C LEU A 55 15.28 -5.40 -7.10
N ARG A 56 14.03 -5.38 -7.58
CA ARG A 56 13.61 -4.67 -8.79
C ARG A 56 13.20 -3.24 -8.51
N THR A 57 12.29 -3.03 -7.56
CA THR A 57 11.71 -1.69 -7.29
C THR A 57 12.51 -0.88 -6.28
N LYS A 58 13.48 -1.50 -5.59
CA LYS A 58 14.31 -0.84 -4.56
C LYS A 58 13.47 -0.25 -3.43
N LYS A 59 12.32 -0.86 -3.14
CA LYS A 59 11.42 -0.43 -2.07
C LYS A 59 11.54 -1.32 -0.84
N PHE A 60 11.39 -0.71 0.32
CA PHE A 60 11.27 -1.44 1.57
C PHE A 60 9.96 -2.23 1.64
N GLY A 61 10.05 -3.43 2.17
CA GLY A 61 8.93 -4.28 2.51
C GLY A 61 9.15 -4.92 3.87
N GLN A 62 8.12 -5.57 4.38
CA GLN A 62 8.22 -6.38 5.60
C GLN A 62 7.25 -7.55 5.52
N CYS A 63 7.59 -8.64 6.20
CA CYS A 63 6.69 -9.76 6.39
C CYS A 63 6.96 -10.48 7.72
N ASN A 64 5.98 -11.23 8.19
CA ASN A 64 6.06 -12.03 9.41
C ASN A 64 6.04 -13.54 9.15
N LEU A 65 5.80 -13.94 7.89
CA LEU A 65 5.76 -15.32 7.46
C LEU A 65 6.51 -15.48 6.14
N ILE A 66 7.42 -16.45 6.11
CA ILE A 66 8.10 -16.92 4.91
C ILE A 66 8.03 -18.44 4.94
N GLN A 67 7.67 -19.06 3.82
CA GLN A 67 7.49 -20.51 3.72
C GLN A 67 8.58 -21.13 2.84
N PRO A 68 8.91 -22.42 2.98
CA PRO A 68 9.79 -23.09 2.03
C PRO A 68 9.12 -23.17 0.65
N LEU A 69 9.90 -22.94 -0.40
CA LEU A 69 9.40 -22.98 -1.78
C LEU A 69 8.85 -24.36 -2.16
N SER A 70 9.37 -25.44 -1.55
CA SER A 70 8.83 -26.79 -1.75
C SER A 70 7.40 -26.98 -1.23
N GLU A 71 6.93 -26.13 -0.32
CA GLU A 71 5.56 -26.15 0.21
C GLU A 71 4.71 -24.99 -0.33
N LYS A 72 5.12 -24.39 -1.46
CA LYS A 72 4.47 -23.22 -2.04
C LYS A 72 2.96 -23.44 -2.23
N PHE A 73 2.16 -22.51 -1.68
CA PHE A 73 0.72 -22.52 -1.83
C PHE A 73 0.16 -21.09 -1.89
N GLY A 74 -0.26 -20.64 -3.07
CA GLY A 74 -0.88 -19.33 -3.27
C GLY A 74 0.08 -18.15 -3.07
N ILE A 75 -0.49 -16.98 -2.77
CA ILE A 75 0.21 -15.71 -2.61
C ILE A 75 1.02 -15.72 -1.31
N GLY A 76 2.29 -15.35 -1.36
CA GLY A 76 3.13 -15.28 -0.16
C GLY A 76 4.62 -15.18 -0.45
N TYR A 77 5.42 -15.09 0.61
CA TYR A 77 6.88 -15.08 0.53
C TYR A 77 7.44 -16.48 0.72
N TYR A 78 8.35 -16.87 -0.17
CA TYR A 78 8.95 -18.18 -0.19
C TYR A 78 10.47 -18.09 -0.26
N PHE A 79 11.16 -18.97 0.47
CA PHE A 79 12.61 -19.13 0.37
C PHE A 79 12.95 -20.47 -0.28
N ASN A 80 14.01 -20.51 -1.08
CA ASN A 80 14.48 -21.76 -1.65
C ASN A 80 15.15 -22.61 -0.55
N ASN A 81 14.50 -23.70 -0.16
CA ASN A 81 14.95 -24.60 0.89
C ASN A 81 15.94 -25.67 0.42
N THR A 82 16.15 -25.81 -0.89
CA THR A 82 17.13 -26.75 -1.48
C THR A 82 18.44 -26.04 -1.79
N THR A 83 18.35 -24.87 -2.42
CA THR A 83 19.51 -24.03 -2.80
C THR A 83 19.28 -22.58 -2.38
N PRO A 84 19.51 -22.25 -1.08
CA PRO A 84 19.39 -20.87 -0.60
C PRO A 84 20.40 -19.94 -1.29
N GLU A 85 19.92 -18.81 -1.80
CA GLU A 85 20.74 -17.77 -2.41
C GLU A 85 20.97 -16.64 -1.39
N PHE A 86 22.19 -16.10 -1.37
CA PHE A 86 22.58 -15.00 -0.48
C PHE A 86 23.22 -13.88 -1.29
N MET A 87 22.88 -12.65 -0.94
CA MET A 87 23.50 -11.45 -1.49
C MET A 87 24.70 -11.05 -0.64
N ASP A 88 25.70 -10.41 -1.25
CA ASP A 88 26.84 -9.92 -0.50
C ASP A 88 26.43 -8.78 0.44
N ALA A 89 27.07 -8.70 1.62
CA ALA A 89 26.70 -7.71 2.63
C ALA A 89 26.94 -6.27 2.17
N PHE A 90 27.95 -6.04 1.33
CA PHE A 90 28.22 -4.72 0.75
C PHE A 90 27.14 -4.35 -0.27
N GLU A 91 26.74 -5.29 -1.13
CA GLU A 91 25.63 -5.10 -2.08
C GLU A 91 24.32 -4.79 -1.35
N VAL A 92 24.00 -5.49 -0.26
CA VAL A 92 22.81 -5.20 0.57
C VAL A 92 22.88 -3.81 1.18
N CYS A 93 24.06 -3.37 1.63
CA CYS A 93 24.26 -2.04 2.19
C CYS A 93 24.01 -0.95 1.14
N LEU A 94 24.54 -1.12 -0.07
CA LEU A 94 24.31 -0.21 -1.20
C LEU A 94 22.83 -0.16 -1.58
N LEU A 95 22.20 -1.34 -1.71
CA LEU A 95 20.79 -1.47 -2.03
C LEU A 95 19.89 -0.78 -0.98
N LYS A 96 20.26 -0.88 0.29
CA LYS A 96 19.55 -0.21 1.38
C LYS A 96 19.66 1.31 1.27
N SER A 97 20.85 1.83 0.95
CA SER A 97 21.05 3.27 0.74
C SER A 97 20.23 3.80 -0.45
N GLU A 98 20.21 3.07 -1.56
CA GLU A 98 19.38 3.39 -2.72
C GLU A 98 17.89 3.39 -2.37
N ALA A 99 17.43 2.38 -1.61
CA ALA A 99 16.05 2.31 -1.14
C ALA A 99 15.66 3.46 -0.19
N GLU A 100 16.59 3.93 0.64
CA GLU A 100 16.39 5.09 1.51
C GLU A 100 16.23 6.38 0.70
N GLN A 101 17.05 6.57 -0.34
CA GLN A 101 16.94 7.71 -1.25
C GLN A 101 15.60 7.72 -1.99
N ASN A 102 15.19 6.58 -2.54
CA ASN A 102 13.89 6.46 -3.23
C ASN A 102 12.73 6.76 -2.28
N ARG A 103 12.79 6.27 -1.04
CA ARG A 103 11.76 6.55 -0.03
C ARG A 103 11.71 8.04 0.34
N GLN A 104 12.84 8.73 0.40
CA GLN A 104 12.91 10.17 0.67
C GLN A 104 12.29 10.97 -0.49
N ALA A 105 12.66 10.67 -1.73
CA ALA A 105 12.09 11.32 -2.91
C ALA A 105 10.55 11.15 -2.98
N GLU A 106 10.04 9.92 -2.77
CA GLU A 106 8.59 9.65 -2.74
C GLU A 106 7.86 10.35 -1.58
N GLU A 107 8.54 10.62 -0.47
CA GLU A 107 7.97 11.37 0.65
C GLU A 107 7.94 12.87 0.33
N GLU A 108 8.99 13.42 -0.28
CA GLU A 108 9.04 14.82 -0.72
C GLU A 108 7.96 15.11 -1.76
N GLU A 109 7.77 14.23 -2.74
CA GLU A 109 6.70 14.35 -3.74
C GLU A 109 5.31 14.31 -3.08
N ARG A 110 5.07 13.36 -2.18
CA ARG A 110 3.79 13.27 -1.44
C ARG A 110 3.54 14.50 -0.59
N GLN A 111 4.56 15.06 0.06
CA GLN A 111 4.44 16.28 0.84
C GLN A 111 4.18 17.51 -0.04
N ALA A 112 4.82 17.61 -1.20
CA ALA A 112 4.57 18.68 -2.16
C ALA A 112 3.14 18.61 -2.70
N GLU A 113 2.65 17.42 -3.05
CA GLU A 113 1.27 17.21 -3.49
C GLU A 113 0.26 17.53 -2.38
N HIS A 114 0.55 17.13 -1.14
CA HIS A 114 -0.29 17.45 0.01
C HIS A 114 -0.36 18.97 0.24
N LYS A 115 0.77 19.69 0.23
CA LYS A 115 0.82 21.16 0.36
C LYS A 115 0.00 21.82 -0.75
N ARG A 116 0.20 21.41 -2.00
CA ARG A 116 -0.56 21.90 -3.15
C ARG A 116 -2.07 21.69 -2.97
N THR A 117 -2.46 20.51 -2.49
CA THR A 117 -3.88 20.18 -2.25
C THR A 117 -4.47 21.04 -1.13
N GLU A 118 -3.73 21.29 -0.06
CA GLU A 118 -4.18 22.17 1.03
C GLU A 118 -4.32 23.63 0.58
N GLU A 119 -3.38 24.14 -0.21
CA GLU A 119 -3.47 25.48 -0.82
C GLU A 119 -4.71 25.60 -1.72
N LEU A 120 -4.96 24.59 -2.56
CA LEU A 120 -6.16 24.52 -3.40
C LEU A 120 -7.45 24.46 -2.57
N LYS A 121 -7.46 23.77 -1.42
CA LYS A 121 -8.61 23.75 -0.51
C LYS A 121 -8.88 25.13 0.09
N ILE A 122 -7.85 25.91 0.44
CA ILE A 122 -8.03 27.27 0.98
C ILE A 122 -8.67 28.17 -0.08
N ILE A 123 -8.09 28.21 -1.28
CA ILE A 123 -8.62 28.99 -2.41
C ILE A 123 -10.05 28.54 -2.75
N GLY A 124 -10.28 27.23 -2.78
CA GLY A 124 -11.59 26.65 -3.02
C GLY A 124 -12.63 27.07 -1.99
N ARG A 125 -12.28 27.10 -0.70
CA ARG A 125 -13.17 27.57 0.38
C ARG A 125 -13.53 29.04 0.22
N GLU A 126 -12.56 29.90 -0.09
CA GLU A 126 -12.81 31.34 -0.30
C GLU A 126 -13.74 31.58 -1.49
N ARG A 127 -13.45 30.95 -2.63
CA ARG A 127 -14.31 31.03 -3.83
C ARG A 127 -15.70 30.49 -3.57
N PHE A 128 -15.81 29.38 -2.85
CA PHE A 128 -17.09 28.78 -2.50
C PHE A 128 -17.92 29.69 -1.59
N LYS A 129 -17.31 30.32 -0.58
CA LYS A 129 -17.99 31.31 0.27
C LYS A 129 -18.56 32.49 -0.52
N ALA A 130 -17.86 32.95 -1.57
CA ALA A 130 -18.32 34.07 -2.39
C ALA A 130 -19.58 33.75 -3.21
N ILE A 131 -19.82 32.48 -3.55
CA ILE A 131 -20.98 32.05 -4.35
C ILE A 131 -22.09 31.40 -3.52
N LEU A 132 -21.82 31.05 -2.25
CA LEU A 132 -22.75 30.36 -1.37
C LEU A 132 -23.87 31.31 -0.90
N PRO A 133 -25.14 31.05 -1.25
CA PRO A 133 -26.26 31.84 -0.75
C PRO A 133 -26.42 31.70 0.77
N SER A 134 -26.79 32.79 1.46
CA SER A 134 -26.91 32.79 2.93
C SER A 134 -28.01 31.87 3.48
N ASN A 135 -29.01 31.55 2.66
CA ASN A 135 -30.11 30.65 2.99
C ASN A 135 -29.90 29.21 2.47
N ALA A 136 -28.74 28.92 1.86
CA ALA A 136 -28.42 27.59 1.37
C ALA A 136 -28.17 26.63 2.54
N GLN A 137 -28.84 25.49 2.51
CA GLN A 137 -28.70 24.41 3.49
C GLN A 137 -27.98 23.19 2.92
N ALA A 138 -28.05 22.99 1.60
CA ALA A 138 -27.28 21.94 0.91
C ALA A 138 -26.77 22.42 -0.45
N VAL A 139 -25.74 21.73 -0.97
CA VAL A 139 -25.16 21.98 -2.30
C VAL A 139 -25.34 20.74 -3.15
N ILE A 140 -25.90 20.91 -4.34
CA ILE A 140 -26.10 19.82 -5.30
C ILE A 140 -24.87 19.77 -6.20
N ILE A 141 -24.12 18.68 -6.15
CA ILE A 141 -22.90 18.47 -6.92
C ILE A 141 -23.14 17.36 -7.94
N ALA A 142 -22.68 17.57 -9.17
CA ALA A 142 -22.62 16.53 -10.19
C ALA A 142 -21.18 16.19 -10.56
N GLU A 143 -20.89 14.90 -10.62
CA GLU A 143 -19.62 14.34 -11.10
C GLU A 143 -19.83 13.67 -12.45
N LYS A 144 -19.11 14.12 -13.47
CA LYS A 144 -19.03 13.43 -14.76
C LYS A 144 -17.98 12.34 -14.67
N ARG A 145 -18.43 11.09 -14.62
CA ARG A 145 -17.56 9.92 -14.63
C ARG A 145 -17.29 9.44 -16.05
N GLN A 146 -16.05 9.08 -16.32
CA GLN A 146 -15.63 8.38 -17.52
C GLN A 146 -15.36 6.92 -17.15
N ASN A 147 -15.89 6.00 -17.97
CA ASN A 147 -15.63 4.58 -17.79
C ASN A 147 -14.19 4.27 -18.19
N GLU A 148 -13.47 3.60 -17.31
CA GLU A 148 -12.10 3.13 -17.49
C GLU A 148 -12.01 1.62 -17.24
N SER A 149 -13.14 0.91 -17.29
CA SER A 149 -13.16 -0.54 -17.15
C SER A 149 -12.40 -1.19 -18.31
N ASP A 150 -11.43 -2.04 -17.97
CA ASP A 150 -10.75 -2.90 -18.93
C ASP A 150 -11.46 -4.26 -18.97
N THR A 151 -11.63 -4.78 -20.19
CA THR A 151 -12.10 -6.13 -20.48
C THR A 151 -11.32 -7.25 -19.78
N MET A 152 -10.07 -7.01 -19.38
CA MET A 152 -9.20 -8.02 -18.77
C MET A 152 -9.35 -8.13 -17.25
N THR A 153 -10.09 -7.22 -16.61
CA THR A 153 -10.31 -7.21 -15.15
C THR A 153 -11.80 -7.09 -14.82
N ASP A 154 -12.28 -7.76 -13.78
CA ASP A 154 -13.65 -7.63 -13.27
C ASP A 154 -13.88 -6.34 -12.43
N TYR A 155 -12.88 -5.46 -12.39
CA TYR A 155 -12.96 -4.18 -11.70
C TYR A 155 -13.61 -3.10 -12.58
N TYR A 156 -14.72 -2.54 -12.09
CA TYR A 156 -15.36 -1.36 -12.69
C TYR A 156 -14.54 -0.09 -12.40
N GLY A 157 -13.55 0.18 -13.24
CA GLY A 157 -12.75 1.40 -13.20
C GLY A 157 -13.54 2.61 -13.69
N HIS A 158 -13.46 3.73 -12.97
CA HIS A 158 -13.93 5.02 -13.47
C HIS A 158 -13.10 6.16 -12.90
N SER A 159 -12.99 7.24 -13.68
CA SER A 159 -12.40 8.49 -13.23
C SER A 159 -13.43 9.63 -13.29
N THR A 160 -13.36 10.55 -12.34
CA THR A 160 -14.16 11.77 -12.36
C THR A 160 -13.44 12.81 -13.21
N THR A 161 -13.98 13.08 -14.40
CA THR A 161 -13.41 14.05 -15.34
C THR A 161 -13.77 15.49 -15.00
N ARG A 162 -14.94 15.70 -14.40
CA ARG A 162 -15.46 17.03 -14.03
C ARG A 162 -16.36 16.93 -12.80
N THR A 163 -16.23 17.90 -11.92
CA THR A 163 -17.14 18.11 -10.78
C THR A 163 -17.72 19.51 -10.88
N VAL A 164 -19.05 19.64 -10.87
CA VAL A 164 -19.75 20.93 -11.01
C VAL A 164 -20.80 21.10 -9.92
N ILE A 165 -21.00 22.35 -9.48
CA ILE A 165 -22.13 22.72 -8.62
C ILE A 165 -23.33 22.96 -9.53
N LEU A 166 -24.40 22.17 -9.36
CA LEU A 166 -25.66 22.32 -10.10
C LEU A 166 -26.58 23.37 -9.48
N GLY A 167 -26.50 23.55 -8.16
CA GLY A 167 -27.34 24.52 -7.44
C GLY A 167 -27.25 24.37 -5.93
N PHE A 168 -28.02 25.20 -5.23
CA PHE A 168 -28.13 25.22 -3.78
C PHE A 168 -29.56 24.92 -3.36
N SER A 169 -29.74 24.10 -2.31
CA SER A 169 -31.06 23.81 -1.73
C SER A 169 -31.29 24.64 -0.48
N THR A 170 -32.53 25.06 -0.26
CA THR A 170 -32.99 25.83 0.90
C THR A 170 -33.95 25.04 1.80
N HIS A 171 -34.23 23.77 1.47
CA HIS A 171 -35.21 22.95 2.18
C HIS A 171 -34.64 22.32 3.45
N ASN A 172 -35.28 22.63 4.59
CA ASN A 172 -35.06 21.97 5.88
C ASN A 172 -35.99 20.75 5.96
N THR A 173 -35.46 19.53 5.83
CA THR A 173 -36.22 18.30 6.14
C THR A 173 -36.12 17.98 7.63
N SER A 174 -36.34 18.95 8.51
CA SER A 174 -36.57 18.67 9.93
C SER A 174 -38.05 18.30 10.10
N VAL A 175 -38.34 17.00 10.01
CA VAL A 175 -39.61 16.45 10.49
C VAL A 175 -39.56 16.53 12.01
N ASN A 176 -40.33 17.44 12.61
CA ASN A 176 -40.54 17.46 14.05
C ASN A 176 -41.27 16.15 14.43
N ASN A 177 -40.60 15.30 15.21
CA ASN A 177 -41.25 14.19 15.93
C ASN A 177 -42.00 14.73 17.16
#